data_AF-A0A841AF90-F1
#
_entry.id   AF-A0A841AF90-F1
#
_cell.length_a   1.000
_cell.length_b   1.000
_cell.length_c   1.000
_cell.angle_alpha   90.00
_cell.angle_beta   90.00
_cell.angle_gamma   90.00
#
_symmetry.space_group_name_H-M   'P 1'
#
loop_
_entity.id
_entity.type
_entity.pdbx_description
1 polymer ?
#
loop_
_entity_poly.entity_id
_entity_poly.type
_entity_poly.pdbx_seq_one_letter_code
_entity_poly.pdbx_strand_id
1 'polypeptide(L)'
;MSPFAIPTILALDRTHEAVARVDDYYSSRLAFTRPKNSEDPRPLPDEFRNSRKLPDGDYDEPTVPYFAGSCFDTLEPENNTWDQITSSDLAALSLLSVPVGSDALVEFLHRRKDRISELLRAIPEDAVLWAPEDSPDDGRAEAMYPTLMAHRETPGWQLWNLRSGIDEGGRKVGFGSTRVSKLLHRKRPHLFPIWDSKVGEAVGAANSRRFWADLERALRENGLHEQLTTIRERSTHGKDLSLLRVFDVAVWHAQKYSSGWEPERTES
;
A
#
# COMPACT_ATOMS: atom_id res chain seq x y z
N MET A 1 -2.87 -27.34 -5.07
CA MET A 1 -2.69 -25.87 -4.98
C MET A 1 -3.59 -25.37 -3.88
N SER A 2 -3.07 -24.59 -2.92
CA SER A 2 -3.90 -24.08 -1.82
C SER A 2 -4.92 -23.03 -2.36
N PRO A 3 -6.16 -23.03 -1.88
CA PRO A 3 -7.11 -21.94 -2.11
C PRO A 3 -6.61 -20.65 -1.44
N PHE A 4 -7.08 -19.50 -1.93
CA PHE A 4 -6.90 -18.23 -1.23
C PHE A 4 -7.45 -18.35 0.18
N ALA A 5 -6.63 -17.99 1.16
CA ALA A 5 -7.01 -17.97 2.56
C ALA A 5 -7.06 -16.52 3.02
N ILE A 6 -8.20 -16.11 3.61
CA ILE A 6 -8.25 -14.85 4.36
C ILE A 6 -7.23 -14.99 5.50
N PRO A 7 -6.20 -14.12 5.58
CA PRO A 7 -5.20 -14.22 6.62
C PRO A 7 -5.82 -14.18 8.02
N THR A 8 -5.33 -15.02 8.92
CA THR A 8 -5.90 -15.15 10.27
C THR A 8 -5.89 -13.85 11.07
N ILE A 9 -4.99 -12.90 10.76
CA ILE A 9 -4.98 -11.57 11.38
C ILE A 9 -6.27 -10.79 11.10
N LEU A 10 -6.99 -11.11 10.02
CA LEU A 10 -8.25 -10.47 9.65
C LEU A 10 -9.47 -11.21 10.22
N ALA A 11 -9.30 -12.23 11.06
CA ALA A 11 -10.43 -12.88 11.72
C ALA A 11 -11.12 -11.93 12.71
N LEU A 12 -12.44 -12.10 12.90
CA LEU A 12 -13.28 -11.22 13.74
C LEU A 12 -12.77 -11.13 15.18
N ASP A 13 -12.31 -12.24 15.76
CA ASP A 13 -11.74 -12.33 17.11
C ASP A 13 -10.37 -11.64 17.23
N ARG A 14 -9.69 -11.39 16.11
CA ARG A 14 -8.38 -10.71 16.03
C ARG A 14 -8.44 -9.28 15.51
N THR A 15 -9.65 -8.71 15.40
CA THR A 15 -9.86 -7.30 14.98
C THR A 15 -8.99 -6.32 15.74
N HIS A 16 -8.88 -6.49 17.07
CA HIS A 16 -8.06 -5.62 17.92
C HIS A 16 -6.56 -5.67 17.56
N GLU A 17 -6.03 -6.85 17.22
CA GLU A 17 -4.66 -6.99 16.75
C GLU A 17 -4.46 -6.33 15.39
N ALA A 18 -5.40 -6.51 14.46
CA ALA A 18 -5.34 -5.87 13.15
C ALA A 18 -5.37 -4.35 13.25
N VAL A 19 -6.24 -3.79 14.10
CA VAL A 19 -6.32 -2.36 14.41
C VAL A 19 -4.98 -1.86 14.95
N ALA A 20 -4.45 -2.53 15.98
CA ALA A 20 -3.18 -2.16 16.58
C ALA A 20 -2.01 -2.22 15.58
N ARG A 21 -2.04 -3.12 14.59
CA ARG A 21 -1.03 -3.18 13.52
C ARG A 21 -1.13 -2.04 12.52
N VAL A 22 -2.34 -1.64 12.16
CA VAL A 22 -2.55 -0.47 11.32
C VAL A 22 -2.09 0.77 12.06
N ASP A 23 -2.52 0.94 13.32
CA ASP A 23 -2.10 2.08 14.12
C ASP A 23 -0.58 2.09 14.33
N ASP A 24 0.05 0.97 14.69
CA ASP A 24 1.52 0.82 14.81
C ASP A 24 2.23 1.21 13.51
N TYR A 25 1.75 0.77 12.34
CA TYR A 25 2.36 1.15 11.06
C TYR A 25 2.36 2.66 10.80
N TYR A 26 1.33 3.38 11.26
CA TYR A 26 1.18 4.83 11.06
C TYR A 26 1.62 5.67 12.28
N SER A 27 1.85 5.05 13.44
CA SER A 27 2.34 5.71 14.66
C SER A 27 3.84 5.49 14.90
N SER A 28 4.42 4.41 14.38
CA SER A 28 5.70 3.89 14.89
C SER A 28 6.93 4.74 14.56
N ARG A 29 7.52 5.16 15.69
CA ARG A 29 8.93 5.43 16.00
C ARG A 29 9.79 4.19 15.71
N LEU A 30 10.84 4.31 14.89
CA LEU A 30 11.92 3.31 14.92
C LEU A 30 12.69 3.48 16.24
N ALA A 31 12.27 2.78 17.29
CA ALA A 31 13.18 2.45 18.38
C ALA A 31 14.26 1.51 17.80
N PHE A 32 15.49 2.01 17.72
CA PHE A 32 16.65 1.20 17.37
C PHE A 32 16.71 -0.03 18.28
N THR A 33 16.57 -1.23 17.71
CA THR A 33 16.78 -2.48 18.45
C THR A 33 18.29 -2.72 18.61
N ARG A 34 18.78 -2.61 19.85
CA ARG A 34 20.16 -2.91 20.25
C ARG A 34 20.41 -4.43 20.13
N PRO A 35 21.56 -4.91 19.58
CA PRO A 35 21.89 -6.33 19.64
C PRO A 35 22.15 -6.76 21.10
N LYS A 36 21.76 -7.99 21.45
CA LYS A 36 21.71 -8.54 22.82
C LYS A 36 23.03 -8.52 23.64
N ASN A 37 24.20 -8.16 23.08
CA ASN A 37 25.50 -8.34 23.73
C ASN A 37 26.44 -7.09 23.74
N SER A 38 25.95 -5.84 23.76
CA SER A 38 26.86 -4.68 23.89
C SER A 38 26.93 -4.13 25.32
N GLU A 39 28.06 -4.36 26.02
CA GLU A 39 28.41 -3.81 27.34
C GLU A 39 29.01 -2.37 27.25
N ASP A 40 28.41 -1.47 26.47
CA ASP A 40 28.99 -0.14 26.21
C ASP A 40 28.21 0.99 26.94
N PRO A 41 28.85 1.78 27.83
CA PRO A 41 28.21 2.80 28.67
C PRO A 41 28.08 4.19 28.01
N ARG A 42 28.12 4.30 26.67
CA ARG A 42 28.16 5.59 25.95
C ARG A 42 26.78 6.24 25.72
N PRO A 43 26.70 7.59 25.61
CA PRO A 43 25.45 8.38 25.64
C PRO A 43 24.64 8.27 24.35
N LEU A 44 23.40 8.78 24.38
CA LEU A 44 22.38 8.66 23.31
C LEU A 44 22.93 8.99 21.90
N PRO A 45 22.45 8.29 20.85
CA PRO A 45 23.07 8.36 19.53
C PRO A 45 22.80 9.70 18.81
N ASP A 46 23.61 9.96 17.78
CA ASP A 46 23.61 11.16 16.94
C ASP A 46 22.27 11.51 16.24
N GLU A 47 21.23 10.69 16.40
CA GLU A 47 19.90 10.83 15.79
C GLU A 47 19.05 11.98 16.32
N PHE A 48 19.51 12.70 17.34
CA PHE A 48 18.95 13.97 17.80
C PHE A 48 19.73 15.21 17.32
N ARG A 49 20.71 15.07 16.41
CA ARG A 49 21.56 16.19 15.95
C ARG A 49 20.86 17.25 15.10
N ASN A 50 19.68 16.97 14.55
CA ASN A 50 18.99 17.85 13.58
C ASN A 50 17.71 18.52 14.11
N SER A 51 17.35 18.36 15.38
CA SER A 51 16.22 19.08 15.96
C SER A 51 16.60 20.55 16.23
N ARG A 52 15.76 21.48 15.73
CA ARG A 52 15.92 22.91 16.02
C ARG A 52 15.56 23.12 17.49
N LYS A 53 16.53 23.54 18.29
CA LYS A 53 16.33 23.83 19.71
C LYS A 53 15.46 25.09 19.84
N LEU A 54 14.30 24.98 20.50
CA LEU A 54 13.48 26.14 20.84
C LEU A 54 14.13 26.92 22.00
N PRO A 55 13.81 28.22 22.16
CA PRO A 55 14.47 29.11 23.13
C PRO A 55 14.43 28.61 24.58
N ASP A 56 13.41 27.83 24.93
CA ASP A 56 13.17 27.35 26.30
C ASP A 56 13.75 25.95 26.58
N GLY A 57 14.49 25.37 25.62
CA GLY A 57 15.16 24.07 25.79
C GLY A 57 14.37 22.86 25.30
N ASP A 58 13.13 23.06 24.84
CA ASP A 58 12.34 22.04 24.16
C ASP A 58 12.82 21.84 22.71
N TYR A 59 12.64 20.61 22.23
CA TYR A 59 12.79 20.27 20.82
C TYR A 59 11.39 20.23 20.20
N ASP A 60 11.23 20.70 18.96
CA ASP A 60 10.01 20.39 18.20
C ASP A 60 9.83 18.86 18.20
N GLU A 61 8.69 18.38 18.71
CA GLU A 61 8.28 17.00 18.45
C GLU A 61 8.23 16.82 16.93
N PRO A 62 8.88 15.81 16.35
CA PRO A 62 8.86 15.65 14.91
C PRO A 62 7.43 15.41 14.44
N THR A 63 6.91 16.37 13.68
CA THR A 63 5.57 16.36 13.08
C THR A 63 5.49 15.46 11.83
N VAL A 64 6.49 14.58 11.62
CA VAL A 64 6.66 13.74 10.42
C VAL A 64 6.83 12.30 10.88
N PRO A 65 6.15 11.32 10.27
CA PRO A 65 6.11 9.98 10.83
C PRO A 65 7.47 9.29 10.73
N TYR A 66 7.81 8.58 11.81
CA TYR A 66 9.11 7.95 12.02
C TYR A 66 9.37 6.70 11.17
N PHE A 67 8.33 6.14 10.55
CA PHE A 67 8.46 5.09 9.53
C PHE A 67 8.10 5.66 8.16
N ALA A 68 9.08 5.78 7.26
CA ALA A 68 8.91 6.41 5.95
C ALA A 68 7.75 5.82 5.12
N GLY A 69 7.46 4.51 5.25
CA GLY A 69 6.39 3.85 4.51
C GLY A 69 4.98 4.35 4.85
N SER A 70 4.78 4.97 6.01
CA SER A 70 3.51 5.62 6.38
C SER A 70 3.22 6.88 5.56
N CYS A 71 4.24 7.53 5.00
CA CYS A 71 4.08 8.65 4.06
C CYS A 71 3.74 8.20 2.64
N PHE A 72 3.68 6.89 2.36
CA PHE A 72 3.46 6.38 1.00
C PHE A 72 2.16 6.88 0.39
N ASP A 73 1.13 7.08 1.19
CA ASP A 73 -0.20 7.48 0.72
C ASP A 73 -0.32 9.00 0.57
N THR A 74 0.50 9.76 1.32
CA THR A 74 0.36 11.21 1.51
C THR A 74 1.53 12.05 1.02
N LEU A 75 2.60 11.45 0.47
CA LEU A 75 3.75 12.20 -0.07
C LEU A 75 3.30 13.17 -1.18
N GLU A 76 3.59 14.47 -1.03
CA GLU A 76 3.29 15.55 -2.02
C GLU A 76 1.91 15.41 -2.69
N PRO A 77 0.80 15.52 -1.95
CA PRO A 77 -0.54 15.27 -2.49
C PRO A 77 -0.89 16.21 -3.65
N GLU A 78 -0.38 17.44 -3.64
CA GLU A 78 -0.50 18.40 -4.74
C GLU A 78 0.15 17.94 -6.06
N ASN A 79 1.13 17.02 -5.96
CA ASN A 79 1.83 16.43 -7.09
C ASN A 79 1.38 14.98 -7.38
N ASN A 80 0.34 14.49 -6.69
CA ASN A 80 -0.29 13.19 -6.94
C ASN A 80 -1.57 13.34 -7.76
N THR A 81 -1.47 13.88 -8.99
CA THR A 81 -2.62 14.07 -9.87
C THR A 81 -3.26 12.73 -10.27
N TRP A 82 -4.58 12.70 -10.40
CA TRP A 82 -5.36 11.49 -10.64
C TRP A 82 -5.03 10.79 -11.98
N ASP A 83 -4.60 11.52 -13.00
CA ASP A 83 -4.42 11.01 -14.37
C ASP A 83 -2.98 10.94 -14.85
N GLN A 84 -1.97 11.25 -14.03
CA GLN A 84 -0.57 11.23 -14.44
C GLN A 84 0.29 10.54 -13.39
N ILE A 85 1.32 9.82 -13.83
CA ILE A 85 2.40 9.37 -12.95
C ILE A 85 3.47 10.46 -12.94
N THR A 86 3.74 11.01 -11.77
CA THR A 86 4.71 12.10 -11.55
C THR A 86 5.97 11.58 -10.86
N SER A 87 6.97 12.44 -10.70
CA SER A 87 8.17 12.12 -9.91
C SER A 87 7.81 11.79 -8.46
N SER A 88 6.76 12.40 -7.90
CA SER A 88 6.26 12.12 -6.55
C SER A 88 5.84 10.66 -6.41
N ASP A 89 5.11 10.13 -7.39
CA ASP A 89 4.65 8.73 -7.36
C ASP A 89 5.80 7.73 -7.38
N LEU A 90 6.83 8.03 -8.19
CA LEU A 90 8.03 7.20 -8.27
C LEU A 90 8.89 7.31 -7.01
N ALA A 91 8.95 8.51 -6.39
CA ALA A 91 9.62 8.73 -5.11
C ALA A 91 8.89 7.99 -3.97
N ALA A 92 7.56 7.99 -3.96
CA ALA A 92 6.74 7.30 -2.97
C ALA A 92 7.04 5.79 -2.91
N LEU A 93 7.38 5.15 -4.02
CA LEU A 93 7.82 3.75 -4.00
C LEU A 93 9.05 3.50 -3.12
N SER A 94 9.96 4.46 -3.04
CA SER A 94 11.16 4.37 -2.21
C SER A 94 10.82 4.37 -0.72
N LEU A 95 9.72 5.01 -0.32
CA LEU A 95 9.19 4.98 1.05
C LEU A 95 8.79 3.56 1.47
N LEU A 96 8.41 2.71 0.51
CA LEU A 96 8.14 1.29 0.71
C LEU A 96 9.37 0.40 0.45
N SER A 97 10.58 0.97 0.46
CA SER A 97 11.84 0.29 0.14
C SER A 97 11.88 -0.36 -1.24
N VAL A 98 11.18 0.23 -2.22
CA VAL A 98 11.17 -0.24 -3.61
C VAL A 98 11.77 0.82 -4.54
N PRO A 99 13.11 0.92 -4.64
CA PRO A 99 13.74 1.94 -5.46
C PRO A 99 13.40 1.77 -6.95
N VAL A 100 13.31 2.90 -7.62
CA VAL A 100 13.02 3.03 -9.07
C VAL A 100 14.33 3.34 -9.81
N GLY A 101 14.66 2.53 -10.82
CA GLY A 101 15.86 2.73 -11.63
C GLY A 101 15.74 3.88 -12.63
N SER A 102 16.85 4.28 -13.25
CA SER A 102 16.89 5.37 -14.24
C SER A 102 16.06 5.09 -15.50
N ASP A 103 16.19 3.89 -16.08
CA ASP A 103 15.35 3.46 -17.22
C ASP A 103 13.87 3.60 -16.87
N ALA A 104 13.55 3.32 -15.61
CA ALA A 104 12.21 3.33 -15.13
C ALA A 104 11.61 4.75 -15.05
N LEU A 105 12.41 5.71 -14.59
CA LEU A 105 12.07 7.13 -14.61
C LEU A 105 11.83 7.62 -16.06
N VAL A 106 12.72 7.27 -17.00
CA VAL A 106 12.63 7.69 -18.40
C VAL A 106 11.35 7.17 -19.07
N GLU A 107 10.98 5.92 -18.82
CA GLU A 107 9.76 5.35 -19.40
C GLU A 107 8.49 6.03 -18.86
N PHE A 108 8.36 6.23 -17.55
CA PHE A 108 7.14 6.78 -16.94
C PHE A 108 7.02 8.30 -17.09
N LEU A 109 8.12 9.04 -16.95
CA LEU A 109 8.09 10.51 -16.95
C LEU A 109 8.28 11.11 -18.35
N HIS A 110 8.74 10.32 -19.33
CA HIS A 110 9.03 10.81 -20.66
C HIS A 110 8.41 9.95 -21.77
N ARG A 111 8.90 8.74 -21.99
CA ARG A 111 8.57 7.97 -23.21
C ARG A 111 7.11 7.52 -23.28
N ARG A 112 6.52 7.11 -22.15
CA ARG A 112 5.13 6.62 -22.08
C ARG A 112 4.19 7.54 -21.33
N LYS A 113 4.65 8.74 -20.94
CA LYS A 113 3.89 9.65 -20.08
C LYS A 113 2.46 9.86 -20.61
N ASP A 114 2.34 10.23 -21.88
CA ASP A 114 1.04 10.55 -22.48
C ASP A 114 0.16 9.31 -22.59
N ARG A 115 0.74 8.17 -23.01
CA ARG A 115 0.00 6.90 -23.10
C ARG A 115 -0.51 6.42 -21.73
N ILE A 116 0.32 6.51 -20.70
CA ILE A 116 -0.08 6.16 -19.33
C ILE A 116 -1.19 7.09 -18.87
N SER A 117 -1.09 8.37 -19.19
CA SER A 117 -2.09 9.36 -18.80
C SER A 117 -3.44 9.10 -19.50
N GLU A 118 -3.43 8.78 -20.79
CA GLU A 118 -4.63 8.33 -21.51
C GLU A 118 -5.28 7.11 -20.84
N LEU A 119 -4.49 6.12 -20.46
CA LEU A 119 -4.99 4.91 -19.81
C LEU A 119 -5.56 5.19 -18.43
N LEU A 120 -4.95 6.08 -17.65
CA LEU A 120 -5.48 6.50 -16.35
C LEU A 120 -6.80 7.28 -16.52
N ARG A 121 -6.92 8.16 -17.52
CA ARG A 121 -8.18 8.87 -17.82
C ARG A 121 -9.31 7.94 -18.24
N ALA A 122 -8.98 6.84 -18.90
CA ALA A 122 -9.95 5.83 -19.33
C ALA A 122 -10.47 4.96 -18.16
N ILE A 123 -9.90 5.08 -16.96
CA ILE A 123 -10.38 4.43 -15.74
C ILE A 123 -11.11 5.48 -14.90
N PRO A 124 -12.40 5.28 -14.56
CA PRO A 124 -13.11 6.15 -13.64
C PRO A 124 -12.32 6.37 -12.34
N GLU A 125 -12.33 7.59 -11.82
CA GLU A 125 -11.57 7.95 -10.63
C GLU A 125 -12.06 7.19 -9.39
N ASP A 126 -13.37 6.99 -9.30
CA ASP A 126 -14.09 6.28 -8.26
C ASP A 126 -14.22 4.77 -8.52
N ALA A 127 -13.50 4.23 -9.51
CA ALA A 127 -13.50 2.80 -9.78
C ALA A 127 -13.03 2.02 -8.55
N VAL A 128 -13.76 0.96 -8.22
CA VAL A 128 -13.51 0.09 -7.08
C VAL A 128 -13.22 -1.35 -7.52
N LEU A 129 -12.43 -2.07 -6.73
CA LEU A 129 -12.14 -3.49 -6.94
C LEU A 129 -13.42 -4.34 -6.86
N TRP A 130 -14.29 -3.98 -5.93
CA TRP A 130 -15.53 -4.65 -5.60
C TRP A 130 -16.60 -3.60 -5.29
N ALA A 131 -17.86 -3.94 -5.55
CA ALA A 131 -19.03 -3.18 -5.15
C ALA A 131 -20.05 -4.08 -4.43
N PRO A 132 -20.71 -3.61 -3.36
CA PRO A 132 -21.77 -4.36 -2.71
C PRO A 132 -22.97 -4.51 -3.65
N GLU A 133 -23.66 -5.66 -3.57
CA GLU A 133 -24.88 -5.91 -4.37
C GLU A 133 -26.00 -4.90 -4.04
N ASP A 134 -26.03 -4.39 -2.82
CA ASP A 134 -26.99 -3.39 -2.32
C ASP A 134 -26.46 -1.94 -2.42
N SER A 135 -25.35 -1.70 -3.16
CA SER A 135 -24.94 -0.33 -3.43
C SER A 135 -26.10 0.40 -4.12
N PRO A 136 -26.55 1.57 -3.64
CA PRO A 136 -27.65 2.26 -4.26
C PRO A 136 -27.39 2.41 -5.76
N ASP A 137 -28.41 2.17 -6.59
CA ASP A 137 -28.42 2.46 -8.02
C ASP A 137 -28.44 3.98 -8.26
N ASP A 138 -27.52 4.70 -7.61
CA ASP A 138 -27.25 6.13 -7.74
C ASP A 138 -26.02 6.40 -8.63
N GLY A 139 -25.50 5.34 -9.27
CA GLY A 139 -24.34 5.38 -10.14
C GLY A 139 -22.99 5.24 -9.41
N ARG A 140 -22.98 5.01 -8.09
CA ARG A 140 -21.72 4.82 -7.34
C ARG A 140 -21.38 3.34 -7.18
N ALA A 141 -20.26 3.01 -7.81
CA ALA A 141 -19.51 1.76 -7.73
C ALA A 141 -20.23 0.53 -8.30
N GLU A 142 -20.03 0.24 -9.59
CA GLU A 142 -20.02 -1.15 -10.07
C GLU A 142 -18.61 -1.73 -9.83
N ALA A 143 -18.50 -3.00 -9.45
CA ALA A 143 -17.21 -3.67 -9.34
C ALA A 143 -16.52 -3.63 -10.71
N MET A 144 -15.49 -2.81 -10.84
CA MET A 144 -14.94 -2.48 -12.16
C MET A 144 -13.79 -3.42 -12.54
N TYR A 145 -13.31 -4.23 -11.59
CA TYR A 145 -12.21 -5.17 -11.80
C TYR A 145 -12.48 -6.23 -12.88
N PRO A 146 -13.63 -6.95 -12.87
CA PRO A 146 -13.92 -7.92 -13.92
C PRO A 146 -13.81 -7.30 -15.32
N THR A 147 -14.33 -6.08 -15.49
CA THR A 147 -14.33 -5.36 -16.77
C THR A 147 -12.96 -4.80 -17.13
N LEU A 148 -12.30 -4.08 -16.23
CA LEU A 148 -11.02 -3.41 -16.50
C LEU A 148 -9.83 -4.36 -16.62
N MET A 149 -9.96 -5.59 -16.15
CA MET A 149 -8.88 -6.59 -16.14
C MET A 149 -9.17 -7.82 -17.01
N ALA A 150 -10.33 -7.89 -17.68
CA ALA A 150 -10.74 -9.03 -18.51
C ALA A 150 -9.81 -9.24 -19.71
N HIS A 151 -9.52 -8.19 -20.47
CA HIS A 151 -8.92 -8.28 -21.80
C HIS A 151 -7.63 -7.47 -21.92
N ARG A 152 -6.81 -7.69 -22.96
CA ARG A 152 -5.52 -7.00 -23.09
C ARG A 152 -5.68 -5.53 -23.50
N GLU A 153 -6.84 -5.21 -24.05
CA GLU A 153 -7.24 -3.94 -24.61
C GLU A 153 -7.82 -3.02 -23.53
N THR A 154 -8.21 -3.55 -22.38
CA THR A 154 -8.80 -2.75 -21.30
C THR A 154 -7.73 -1.92 -20.59
N PRO A 155 -8.05 -0.69 -20.15
CA PRO A 155 -7.04 0.22 -19.65
C PRO A 155 -6.37 -0.29 -18.36
N GLY A 156 -7.11 -0.96 -17.48
CA GLY A 156 -6.55 -1.60 -16.29
C GLY A 156 -5.51 -2.67 -16.62
N TRP A 157 -5.79 -3.53 -17.60
CA TRP A 157 -4.84 -4.54 -18.04
C TRP A 157 -3.60 -3.93 -18.68
N GLN A 158 -3.76 -2.91 -19.53
CA GLN A 158 -2.64 -2.24 -20.19
C GLN A 158 -1.70 -1.55 -19.17
N LEU A 159 -2.27 -0.86 -18.17
CA LEU A 159 -1.51 -0.31 -17.06
C LEU A 159 -0.78 -1.41 -16.26
N TRP A 160 -1.47 -2.51 -15.95
CA TRP A 160 -0.87 -3.65 -15.26
C TRP A 160 0.24 -4.32 -16.07
N ASN A 161 0.16 -4.30 -17.40
CA ASN A 161 1.15 -4.90 -18.29
C ASN A 161 2.48 -4.11 -18.35
N LEU A 162 2.54 -2.90 -17.80
CA LEU A 162 3.80 -2.18 -17.57
C LEU A 162 4.82 -3.01 -16.75
N ARG A 163 4.34 -3.99 -15.97
CA ARG A 163 5.20 -4.92 -15.22
C ARG A 163 6.11 -5.77 -16.10
N SER A 164 5.60 -6.17 -17.28
CA SER A 164 6.30 -7.00 -18.25
C SER A 164 7.45 -6.21 -18.89
N GLY A 165 7.25 -4.89 -18.98
CA GLY A 165 8.17 -3.85 -19.45
C GLY A 165 9.02 -4.28 -20.62
N ILE A 166 8.43 -4.19 -21.80
CA ILE A 166 9.13 -4.16 -23.07
C ILE A 166 8.92 -2.76 -23.62
N ASP A 167 9.99 -2.03 -23.92
CA ASP A 167 9.91 -0.73 -24.59
C ASP A 167 9.60 -0.86 -26.08
N GLU A 168 9.35 0.26 -26.76
CA GLU A 168 9.03 0.29 -28.18
C GLU A 168 10.12 -0.35 -29.06
N GLY A 169 11.36 -0.41 -28.55
CA GLY A 169 12.50 -1.06 -29.20
C GLY A 169 12.68 -2.53 -28.82
N GLY A 170 11.75 -3.14 -28.09
CA GLY A 170 11.87 -4.54 -27.66
C GLY A 170 12.78 -4.75 -26.44
N ARG A 171 13.31 -3.70 -25.82
CA ARG A 171 14.21 -3.78 -24.67
C ARG A 171 13.41 -4.07 -23.42
N LYS A 172 13.90 -5.01 -22.60
CA LYS A 172 13.28 -5.34 -21.31
C LYS A 172 13.58 -4.26 -20.29
N VAL A 173 12.66 -3.31 -20.17
CA VAL A 173 12.63 -2.24 -19.15
C VAL A 173 11.77 -2.61 -17.93
N GLY A 174 11.29 -3.87 -17.89
CA GLY A 174 10.47 -4.50 -16.85
C GLY A 174 10.53 -3.89 -15.45
N PHE A 175 9.39 -3.38 -14.97
CA PHE A 175 9.28 -2.77 -13.64
C PHE A 175 8.98 -3.78 -12.52
N GLY A 176 8.47 -4.95 -12.91
CA GLY A 176 8.07 -6.01 -11.99
C GLY A 176 6.73 -5.73 -11.30
N SER A 177 6.06 -6.82 -10.90
CA SER A 177 4.72 -6.80 -10.30
C SER A 177 4.62 -5.92 -9.05
N THR A 178 5.66 -5.90 -8.22
CA THR A 178 5.65 -5.14 -6.96
C THR A 178 5.66 -3.63 -7.17
N ARG A 179 6.47 -3.11 -8.11
CA ARG A 179 6.49 -1.66 -8.39
C ARG A 179 5.18 -1.21 -9.02
N VAL A 180 4.71 -1.95 -10.02
CA VAL A 180 3.51 -1.57 -10.76
C VAL A 180 2.27 -1.64 -9.88
N SER A 181 2.10 -2.68 -9.06
CA SER A 181 0.96 -2.73 -8.12
C SER A 181 0.94 -1.56 -7.14
N LYS A 182 2.10 -1.17 -6.57
CA LYS A 182 2.21 -0.02 -5.67
C LYS A 182 1.90 1.30 -6.38
N LEU A 183 2.40 1.53 -7.59
CA LEU A 183 2.06 2.73 -8.38
C LEU A 183 0.57 2.81 -8.70
N LEU A 184 0.00 1.69 -9.16
CA LEU A 184 -1.42 1.64 -9.51
C LEU A 184 -2.31 1.79 -8.27
N HIS A 185 -1.92 1.22 -7.13
CA HIS A 185 -2.60 1.45 -5.86
C HIS A 185 -2.58 2.93 -5.48
N ARG A 186 -1.42 3.59 -5.54
CA ARG A 186 -1.34 5.02 -5.24
C ARG A 186 -2.23 5.88 -6.13
N LYS A 187 -2.48 5.47 -7.38
CA LYS A 187 -3.37 6.17 -8.33
C LYS A 187 -4.84 5.82 -8.20
N ARG A 188 -5.17 4.58 -7.88
CA ARG A 188 -6.54 4.11 -7.67
C ARG A 188 -6.56 3.21 -6.43
N PRO A 189 -6.50 3.80 -5.22
CA PRO A 189 -6.32 3.05 -3.97
C PRO A 189 -7.50 2.15 -3.63
N HIS A 190 -8.65 2.36 -4.27
CA HIS A 190 -9.85 1.51 -4.12
C HIS A 190 -9.96 0.41 -5.20
N LEU A 191 -9.13 0.45 -6.26
CA LEU A 191 -9.20 -0.47 -7.39
C LEU A 191 -8.06 -1.49 -7.41
N PHE A 192 -6.82 -1.06 -7.21
CA PHE A 192 -5.65 -1.93 -7.39
C PHE A 192 -5.05 -2.36 -6.04
N PRO A 193 -5.10 -3.65 -5.68
CA PRO A 193 -4.40 -4.13 -4.49
C PRO A 193 -2.87 -4.07 -4.64
N ILE A 194 -2.19 -3.68 -3.57
CA ILE A 194 -0.73 -3.78 -3.48
C ILE A 194 -0.32 -5.26 -3.53
N TRP A 195 0.74 -5.55 -4.29
CA TRP A 195 1.33 -6.89 -4.36
C TRP A 195 2.79 -6.88 -3.95
N ASP A 196 3.13 -7.71 -2.99
CA ASP A 196 4.51 -8.14 -2.74
C ASP A 196 4.55 -9.63 -2.33
N SER A 197 5.76 -10.15 -2.17
CA SER A 197 5.95 -11.56 -1.81
C SER A 197 5.39 -11.90 -0.42
N LYS A 198 5.37 -10.96 0.54
CA LYS A 198 4.85 -11.19 1.89
C LYS A 198 3.33 -11.27 1.89
N VAL A 199 2.65 -10.38 1.17
CA VAL A 199 1.21 -10.48 0.96
C VAL A 199 0.89 -11.79 0.22
N GLY A 200 1.65 -12.13 -0.83
CA GLY A 200 1.49 -13.39 -1.55
C GLY A 200 1.66 -14.64 -0.67
N GLU A 201 2.68 -14.66 0.18
CA GLU A 201 2.90 -15.71 1.19
C GLU A 201 1.72 -15.81 2.15
N ALA A 202 1.26 -14.68 2.71
CA ALA A 202 0.21 -14.64 3.73
C ALA A 202 -1.15 -15.15 3.23
N VAL A 203 -1.49 -14.89 1.96
CA VAL A 203 -2.77 -15.29 1.36
C VAL A 203 -2.69 -16.60 0.57
N GLY A 204 -1.49 -17.19 0.45
CA GLY A 204 -1.25 -18.39 -0.34
C GLY A 204 -1.39 -18.18 -1.86
N ALA A 205 -1.20 -16.96 -2.36
CA ALA A 205 -1.34 -16.65 -3.78
C ALA A 205 -0.03 -16.86 -4.56
N ALA A 206 -0.14 -17.53 -5.71
CA ALA A 206 1.00 -17.78 -6.59
C ALA A 206 1.42 -16.53 -7.40
N ASN A 207 0.50 -15.60 -7.64
CA ASN A 207 0.75 -14.36 -8.36
C ASN A 207 -0.34 -13.32 -8.07
N SER A 208 -0.05 -12.06 -8.40
CA SER A 208 -0.94 -10.93 -8.16
C SER A 208 -2.29 -11.00 -8.89
N ARG A 209 -2.37 -11.54 -10.11
CA ARG A 209 -3.65 -11.62 -10.84
C ARG A 209 -4.63 -12.54 -10.13
N ARG A 210 -4.13 -13.68 -9.64
CA ARG A 210 -4.94 -14.61 -8.84
C ARG A 210 -5.32 -13.99 -7.50
N PHE A 211 -4.35 -13.36 -6.83
CA PHE A 211 -4.61 -12.60 -5.61
C PHE A 211 -5.72 -11.55 -5.78
N TRP A 212 -5.67 -10.72 -6.83
CA TRP A 212 -6.67 -9.68 -7.07
C TRP A 212 -8.07 -10.25 -7.30
N ALA A 213 -8.20 -11.31 -8.09
CA ALA A 213 -9.48 -11.98 -8.31
C ALA A 213 -10.00 -12.66 -7.03
N ASP A 214 -9.12 -13.30 -6.26
CA ASP A 214 -9.51 -13.94 -5.02
C ASP A 214 -9.89 -12.92 -3.92
N LEU A 215 -9.21 -11.75 -3.88
CA LEU A 215 -9.54 -10.66 -2.97
C LEU A 215 -10.87 -9.97 -3.34
N GLU A 216 -11.14 -9.76 -4.63
CA GLU A 216 -12.44 -9.25 -5.09
C GLU A 216 -13.58 -10.16 -4.62
N ARG A 217 -13.45 -11.48 -4.84
CA ARG A 217 -14.43 -12.45 -4.34
C ARG A 217 -14.56 -12.42 -2.82
N ALA A 218 -13.45 -12.32 -2.09
CA ALA A 218 -13.47 -12.29 -0.64
C ALA A 218 -14.18 -11.04 -0.07
N LEU A 219 -13.98 -9.89 -0.73
CA LEU A 219 -14.70 -8.65 -0.40
C LEU A 219 -16.21 -8.80 -0.67
N ARG A 220 -16.61 -9.55 -1.70
CA ARG A 220 -18.03 -9.79 -2.03
C ARG A 220 -18.72 -10.79 -1.11
N GLU A 221 -18.10 -11.92 -0.84
CA GLU A 221 -18.82 -13.11 -0.36
C GLU A 221 -18.44 -13.54 1.06
N ASN A 222 -17.36 -13.02 1.65
CA ASN A 222 -16.76 -13.59 2.85
C ASN A 222 -16.71 -12.67 4.07
N GLY A 223 -17.50 -11.59 4.08
CA GLY A 223 -17.54 -10.64 5.21
C GLY A 223 -16.26 -9.80 5.36
N LEU A 224 -15.32 -9.92 4.40
CA LEU A 224 -14.03 -9.24 4.47
C LEU A 224 -14.20 -7.73 4.35
N HIS A 225 -15.18 -7.28 3.58
CA HIS A 225 -15.50 -5.87 3.44
C HIS A 225 -15.90 -5.25 4.79
N GLU A 226 -16.86 -5.85 5.49
CA GLU A 226 -17.36 -5.38 6.80
C GLU A 226 -16.23 -5.40 7.82
N GLN A 227 -15.39 -6.43 7.76
CA GLN A 227 -14.28 -6.59 8.68
C GLN A 227 -13.17 -5.55 8.45
N LEU A 228 -12.77 -5.29 7.20
CA LEU A 228 -11.82 -4.23 6.88
C LEU A 228 -12.38 -2.85 7.21
N THR A 229 -13.68 -2.64 7.02
CA THR A 229 -14.37 -1.41 7.43
C THR A 229 -14.31 -1.22 8.93
N THR A 230 -14.59 -2.28 9.70
CA THR A 230 -14.49 -2.28 11.16
C THR A 230 -13.07 -1.96 11.64
N ILE A 231 -12.05 -2.56 11.02
CA ILE A 231 -10.63 -2.29 11.35
C ILE A 231 -10.31 -0.83 11.05
N ARG A 232 -10.72 -0.32 9.88
CA ARG A 232 -10.50 1.06 9.46
C ARG A 232 -11.12 2.08 10.44
N GLU A 233 -12.37 1.85 10.84
CA GLU A 233 -13.12 2.75 11.71
C GLU A 233 -12.60 2.75 13.16
N ARG A 234 -12.13 1.60 13.64
CA ARG A 234 -11.55 1.45 14.99
C ARG A 234 -10.10 1.92 15.08
N SER A 235 -9.40 2.00 13.95
CA SER A 235 -8.03 2.51 13.87
C SER A 235 -8.02 4.03 14.05
N THR A 236 -7.08 4.50 14.87
CA THR A 236 -6.84 5.93 15.10
C THR A 236 -6.33 6.59 13.82
N HIS A 237 -5.43 5.92 13.10
CA HIS A 237 -4.78 6.46 11.90
C HIS A 237 -5.37 5.94 10.58
N GLY A 238 -6.25 4.93 10.63
CA GLY A 238 -6.74 4.23 9.45
C GLY A 238 -7.90 4.89 8.73
N LYS A 239 -8.55 5.91 9.30
CA LYS A 239 -9.84 6.45 8.83
C LYS A 239 -9.84 6.90 7.38
N ASP A 240 -8.74 7.50 6.93
CA ASP A 240 -8.60 8.02 5.56
C ASP A 240 -8.02 7.00 4.57
N LEU A 241 -7.74 5.78 5.02
CA LEU A 241 -7.17 4.73 4.18
C LEU A 241 -8.25 4.02 3.36
N SER A 242 -7.88 3.59 2.15
CA SER A 242 -8.69 2.63 1.42
C SER A 242 -8.70 1.28 2.15
N LEU A 243 -9.78 0.50 1.98
CA LEU A 243 -9.84 -0.86 2.54
C LEU A 243 -8.72 -1.76 2.01
N LEU A 244 -8.27 -1.53 0.78
CA LEU A 244 -7.15 -2.26 0.19
C LEU A 244 -5.82 -1.92 0.89
N ARG A 245 -5.64 -0.68 1.34
CA ARG A 245 -4.46 -0.28 2.12
C ARG A 245 -4.52 -0.80 3.55
N VAL A 246 -5.69 -0.81 4.17
CA VAL A 246 -5.92 -1.43 5.49
C VAL A 246 -5.58 -2.93 5.42
N PHE A 247 -6.06 -3.63 4.39
CA PHE A 247 -5.71 -5.03 4.13
C PHE A 247 -4.20 -5.21 3.99
N ASP A 248 -3.56 -4.43 3.09
CA ASP A 248 -2.13 -4.51 2.80
C ASP A 248 -1.30 -4.33 4.07
N VAL A 249 -1.54 -3.25 4.83
CA VAL A 249 -0.79 -2.94 6.05
C VAL A 249 -0.98 -4.02 7.12
N ALA A 250 -2.22 -4.39 7.45
CA ALA A 250 -2.49 -5.38 8.50
C ALA A 250 -1.85 -6.74 8.16
N VAL A 251 -1.99 -7.20 6.91
CA VAL A 251 -1.47 -8.49 6.45
C VAL A 251 0.04 -8.47 6.35
N TRP A 252 0.62 -7.46 5.71
CA TRP A 252 2.07 -7.32 5.58
C TRP A 252 2.74 -7.22 6.95
N HIS A 253 2.17 -6.44 7.87
CA HIS A 253 2.73 -6.24 9.21
C HIS A 253 2.70 -7.55 10.00
N ALA A 254 1.59 -8.29 9.96
CA ALA A 254 1.49 -9.59 10.61
C ALA A 254 2.46 -10.62 10.03
N GLN A 255 2.64 -10.64 8.70
CA GLN A 255 3.57 -11.55 8.04
C GLN A 255 5.03 -11.19 8.32
N LYS A 256 5.37 -9.90 8.33
CA LYS A 256 6.73 -9.40 8.58
C LYS A 256 7.15 -9.62 10.03
N TYR A 257 6.24 -9.40 10.97
CA TYR A 257 6.48 -9.53 12.40
C TYR A 257 5.71 -10.72 12.99
N SER A 258 5.76 -11.86 12.29
CA SER A 258 5.08 -13.10 12.67
C SER A 258 5.63 -13.73 13.96
N SER A 259 6.80 -13.28 14.42
CA SER A 259 7.44 -13.69 15.67
C SER A 259 7.78 -12.46 16.51
N GLY A 260 7.20 -12.33 17.70
CA GLY A 260 7.64 -11.36 18.71
C GLY A 260 7.07 -9.94 18.59
N TRP A 261 5.97 -9.72 17.88
CA TRP A 261 5.22 -8.46 18.00
C TRP A 261 4.23 -8.54 19.16
N GLU A 262 4.32 -7.58 20.07
CA GLU A 262 3.31 -7.32 21.09
C GLU A 262 2.78 -5.90 20.87
N PRO A 263 1.45 -5.69 20.86
CA PRO A 263 0.90 -4.34 20.78
C PRO A 263 1.33 -3.54 22.01
N GLU A 264 1.70 -2.27 21.83
CA GLU A 264 1.87 -1.37 22.98
C GLU A 264 0.56 -1.35 23.77
N ARG A 265 0.65 -1.66 25.07
CA ARG A 265 -0.50 -1.47 25.97
C ARG A 265 -0.75 0.02 26.04
N THR A 266 -1.85 0.47 25.44
CA THR A 266 -2.41 1.76 25.79
C THR A 266 -2.81 1.69 27.25
N GLU A 267 -1.99 2.27 28.13
CA GLU A 267 -2.41 2.56 29.50
C GLU A 267 -3.64 3.48 29.40
N SER A 268 -4.75 2.93 29.86
CA SER A 268 -6.09 3.56 29.91
C SER A 268 -6.15 4.72 30.88
#